data_AF-A0AAD1REN9-F1
#
_entry.id   AF-A0AAD1REN9-F1
#
_cell.length_a   1.000
_cell.length_b   1.000
_cell.length_c   1.000
_cell.angle_alpha   90.00
_cell.angle_beta   90.00
_cell.angle_gamma   90.00
#
_symmetry.space_group_name_H-M   'P 1'
#
loop_
_entity.id
_entity.type
_entity.pdbx_description
1 polymer ?
#
loop_
_entity_poly.entity_id
_entity_poly.type
_entity_poly.pdbx_seq_one_letter_code
_entity_poly.pdbx_strand_id
1 'polypeptide(L)' 'MAKPNLLNGEEDELQRIVQQRLALYGPNTSAELVTQLFKAAMEEAREKRAYQLQ' A
#
# COMPACT_ATOMS: atom_id res chain seq x y z
N MET A 1 16.05 -8.30 23.24
CA MET A 1 14.63 -8.54 22.90
C MET A 1 14.25 -7.54 21.83
N ALA A 2 14.17 -7.97 20.56
CA ALA A 2 13.81 -7.07 19.46
C ALA A 2 12.31 -6.74 19.58
N LYS A 3 11.97 -5.44 19.56
CA LYS A 3 10.57 -4.99 19.53
C LYS A 3 9.89 -5.59 18.29
N PRO A 4 8.65 -6.09 18.39
CA PRO A 4 7.91 -6.53 17.21
C PRO A 4 7.78 -5.34 16.25
N ASN A 5 8.39 -5.48 15.09
CA ASN A 5 8.42 -4.45 14.05
C ASN A 5 7.02 -4.42 13.41
N LEU A 6 6.11 -3.63 13.99
CA LEU A 6 4.73 -3.44 13.52
C LEU A 6 4.65 -2.99 12.04
N LEU A 7 5.77 -2.54 11.48
CA LEU A 7 5.92 -2.12 10.08
C LEU A 7 5.81 -3.27 9.08
N ASN A 8 6.19 -4.50 9.45
CA ASN A 8 6.30 -5.59 8.48
C ASN A 8 4.93 -5.99 7.88
N GLY A 9 3.86 -5.99 8.68
CA GLY A 9 2.53 -6.33 8.18
C GLY A 9 1.90 -5.24 7.30
N GLU A 10 2.20 -3.97 7.59
CA GLU A 10 1.68 -2.83 6.82
C GLU A 10 2.42 -2.68 5.48
N GLU A 11 3.72 -3.00 5.46
CA GLU A 11 4.55 -2.98 4.25
C GLU A 11 4.14 -4.07 3.25
N ASP A 12 3.86 -5.29 3.74
CA ASP A 12 3.36 -6.40 2.93
C ASP A 12 1.98 -6.07 2.32
N GLU A 13 1.10 -5.43 3.08
CA GLU A 13 -0.23 -5.05 2.61
C GLU A 13 -0.16 -3.93 1.56
N LEU A 14 0.67 -2.90 1.78
CA LEU A 14 0.93 -1.84 0.80
C LEU A 14 1.54 -2.41 -0.48
N GLN A 15 2.52 -3.30 -0.37
CA GLN A 15 3.14 -3.94 -1.52
C GLN A 15 2.12 -4.76 -2.32
N ARG A 16 1.21 -5.47 -1.64
CA ARG A 16 0.13 -6.21 -2.28
C ARG A 16 -0.85 -5.31 -3.02
N ILE A 17 -1.27 -4.18 -2.42
CA ILE A 17 -2.18 -3.23 -3.06
C ILE A 17 -1.52 -2.63 -4.31
N VAL A 18 -0.24 -2.27 -4.23
CA VAL A 18 0.52 -1.73 -5.36
C VAL A 18 0.66 -2.76 -6.48
N GLN A 19 0.99 -4.02 -6.16
CA GLN A 19 1.07 -5.10 -7.14
C GLN A 19 -0.27 -5.36 -7.84
N GLN A 20 -1.38 -5.40 -7.09
CA GLN A 20 -2.72 -5.58 -7.67
C GLN A 20 -3.07 -4.43 -8.61
N ARG A 21 -2.77 -3.19 -8.21
CA ARG A 21 -2.99 -2.02 -9.04
C ARG A 21 -2.12 -2.06 -10.30
N LEU A 22 -0.82 -2.35 -10.19
CA LEU A 22 0.07 -2.52 -11.35
C LEU A 22 -0.41 -3.62 -12.32
N ALA A 23 -0.95 -4.73 -11.80
CA ALA A 23 -1.48 -5.81 -12.61
C ALA A 23 -2.69 -5.38 -13.47
N LEU A 24 -3.51 -4.42 -12.99
CA LEU A 24 -4.66 -3.90 -13.74
C LEU A 24 -4.25 -2.99 -14.91
N TYR A 25 -3.14 -2.25 -14.80
CA TYR A 25 -2.69 -1.31 -15.82
C TYR A 25 -1.62 -1.89 -16.76
N GLY A 26 -1.02 -3.03 -16.40
CA GLY A 26 -0.07 -3.77 -17.24
C GLY A 26 1.34 -3.14 -17.27
N PRO A 27 2.30 -3.75 -17.98
CA PRO A 27 3.72 -3.36 -17.96
C PRO A 27 4.03 -2.01 -18.61
N ASN A 28 3.08 -1.40 -19.34
CA ASN A 28 3.22 -0.08 -19.97
C ASN A 28 2.77 1.08 -19.06
N THR A 29 2.58 0.81 -17.78
CA THR A 29 2.18 1.80 -16.78
C THR A 29 3.29 2.85 -16.60
N SER A 30 2.96 4.13 -16.85
CA SER A 30 3.92 5.22 -16.64
C SER A 30 4.30 5.32 -15.16
N ALA A 31 5.54 5.73 -14.87
CA ALA A 31 6.01 5.94 -13.48
C ALA A 31 5.09 6.88 -12.68
N GLU A 32 4.42 7.80 -13.36
CA GLU A 32 3.43 8.70 -12.78
C GLU A 32 2.17 7.95 -12.30
N LEU A 33 1.67 7.00 -13.07
CA LEU A 33 0.55 6.14 -12.66
C LEU A 33 0.95 5.24 -11.49
N VAL A 34 2.16 4.67 -11.48
CA VAL A 34 2.67 3.91 -10.31
C VAL A 34 2.68 4.78 -9.06
N THR A 35 3.15 6.02 -9.18
CA THR A 35 3.21 6.98 -8.06
C THR A 35 1.81 7.31 -7.53
N GLN A 36 0.83 7.49 -8.42
CA GLN A 36 -0.56 7.75 -8.02
C GLN A 36 -1.18 6.54 -7.31
N LEU A 37 -0.92 5.32 -7.80
CA LEU A 37 -1.43 4.09 -7.20
C LEU A 37 -0.83 3.86 -5.82
N PHE A 38 0.44 4.18 -5.63
CA PHE A 38 1.10 4.12 -4.33
C PHE A 38 0.50 5.12 -3.32
N LYS A 39 0.27 6.37 -3.75
CA LYS A 39 -0.39 7.38 -2.89
C LYS A 39 -1.79 6.95 -2.46
N ALA A 40 -2.59 6.45 -3.39
CA ALA A 40 -3.93 5.97 -3.10
C ALA A 40 -3.92 4.76 -2.15
N ALA A 41 -2.97 3.83 -2.30
CA ALA A 41 -2.81 2.70 -1.38
C ALA A 41 -2.47 3.16 0.05
N MET A 42 -1.60 4.16 0.18
CA MET A 42 -1.23 4.76 1.47
C MET A 42 -2.40 5.46 2.16
N GLU A 43 -3.24 6.18 1.42
CA GLU A 43 -4.45 6.80 1.96
C GLU A 43 -5.45 5.75 2.44
N GLU A 44 -5.72 4.73 1.62
CA GLU A 44 -6.63 3.64 1.98
C GLU A 44 -6.17 2.89 3.24
N ALA A 45 -4.86 2.65 3.37
CA ALA A 45 -4.26 2.04 4.56
C ALA A 45 -4.44 2.94 5.81
N ARG A 46 -4.24 4.27 5.67
CA ARG A 46 -4.46 5.23 6.76
C ARG A 46 -5.91 5.27 7.21
N GLU A 47 -6.85 5.27 6.28
CA GLU A 47 -8.29 5.26 6.58
C GLU A 47 -8.68 3.98 7.32
N LYS A 48 -8.28 2.80 6.82
CA LYS A 48 -8.53 1.52 7.51
C LYS A 48 -7.97 1.53 8.93
N ARG A 49 -6.78 2.10 9.14
CA ARG A 49 -6.17 2.21 10.47
C ARG A 49 -6.93 3.17 11.37
N ALA A 50 -7.46 4.28 10.84
CA ALA A 50 -8.31 5.18 11.61
C ALA A 50 -9.61 4.50 12.06
N TYR A 51 -10.21 3.66 11.21
CA TYR A 51 -11.40 2.88 11.56
C TYR A 51 -11.13 1.77 12.59
N GLN A 52 -9.94 1.16 12.61
CA GLN A 52 -9.59 0.12 13.60
C GLN A 52 -9.25 0.66 14.99
N LEU A 53 -8.97 1.96 15.12
CA LEU A 53 -8.58 2.60 16.38
C LEU A 53 -9.75 3.33 17.08
N GLN A 54 -10.96 3.31 16.50
CA GLN A 54 -12.22 3.75 17.13
C GLN A 54 -12.93 2.57 17.81
#